data_AF-A0A3M1GXE8-F1
#
_entry.id   AF-A0A3M1GXE8-F1
#
_cell.length_a   1.000
_cell.length_b   1.000
_cell.length_c   1.000
_cell.angle_alpha   90.00
_cell.angle_beta   90.00
_cell.angle_gamma   90.00
#
_symmetry.space_group_name_H-M   'P 1'
#
loop_
_entity.id
_entity.type
_entity.pdbx_description
1 polymer ?
#
loop_
_entity_poly.entity_id
_entity_poly.type
_entity_poly.pdbx_seq_one_letter_code
_entity_poly.pdbx_strand_id
1 'polypeptide(L)'
;MALVIDRDKLFRKLALENRFVDEAGLRRAREHQKSQQARGLDVSLGEALMDLKLINRTQYLTIQRAGHYKLQRQQDKDLARVLIKNDYASREAVLDAMQYQKDHYTRDGVCRPLGDLLIERGELTVEQLKAAQKILAMKGRR
;
A
#
# COMPACT_ATOMS: atom_id res chain seq x y z
N MET A 1 -14.36 -3.45 10.37
CA MET A 1 -14.19 -2.62 9.14
C MET A 1 -12.72 -2.57 8.73
N ALA A 2 -12.29 -3.47 7.84
CA ALA A 2 -11.06 -3.23 7.09
C ALA A 2 -11.32 -2.03 6.18
N LEU A 3 -10.61 -0.92 6.39
CA LEU A 3 -10.67 0.23 5.50
C LEU A 3 -10.22 -0.25 4.11
N VAL A 4 -11.17 -0.44 3.18
CA VAL A 4 -10.86 -0.46 1.76
C VAL A 4 -10.32 0.92 1.47
N ILE A 5 -9.00 1.06 1.52
CA ILE A 5 -8.34 2.31 1.18
C ILE A 5 -8.56 2.48 -0.31
N ASP A 6 -9.49 3.38 -0.63
CA ASP A 6 -9.69 3.88 -1.98
C ASP A 6 -8.33 4.33 -2.55
N ARG A 7 -7.89 3.65 -3.61
CA ARG A 7 -6.58 3.86 -4.22
C ARG A 7 -6.43 5.29 -4.74
N ASP A 8 -7.50 5.88 -5.27
CA ASP A 8 -7.51 7.26 -5.75
C ASP A 8 -7.48 8.25 -4.58
N LYS A 9 -8.15 7.94 -3.47
CA LYS A 9 -8.07 8.75 -2.24
C LYS A 9 -6.66 8.74 -1.66
N LEU A 10 -6.00 7.58 -1.64
CA LEU A 10 -4.61 7.46 -1.19
C LEU A 10 -3.66 8.18 -2.15
N PHE A 11 -3.86 8.01 -3.46
CA PHE A 11 -3.06 8.66 -4.49
C PHE A 11 -3.15 10.19 -4.38
N ARG A 12 -4.37 10.74 -4.25
CA ARG A 12 -4.62 12.17 -4.00
C ARG A 12 -3.82 12.66 -2.79
N LYS A 13 -3.95 11.98 -1.65
CA LYS A 13 -3.27 12.35 -0.41
C LYS A 13 -1.75 12.37 -0.59
N LEU A 14 -1.20 11.35 -1.23
CA LEU A 14 0.24 11.25 -1.48
C LEU A 14 0.74 12.29 -2.47
N ALA A 15 -0.03 12.61 -3.51
CA ALA A 15 0.33 13.63 -4.48
C ALA A 15 0.43 15.03 -3.83
N LEU A 16 -0.47 15.33 -2.88
CA LEU A 16 -0.41 16.55 -2.06
C LEU A 16 0.74 16.53 -1.05
N GLU A 17 0.93 15.42 -0.32
CA GLU A 17 2.01 15.27 0.66
C GLU A 17 3.39 15.47 0.03
N ASN A 18 3.59 14.98 -1.20
CA ASN A 18 4.83 15.14 -1.96
C ASN A 18 4.92 16.48 -2.71
N ARG A 19 3.88 17.34 -2.63
CA ARG A 19 3.80 18.63 -3.33
C ARG A 19 3.98 18.54 -4.85
N PHE A 20 3.65 17.40 -5.45
CA PHE A 20 3.73 17.24 -6.91
C PHE A 20 2.58 17.91 -7.64
N VAL A 21 1.45 18.09 -6.95
CA VAL A 21 0.27 18.78 -7.46
C VAL A 21 -0.40 19.54 -6.32
N ASP A 22 -1.13 20.59 -6.64
CA ASP A 22 -1.97 21.34 -5.72
C ASP A 22 -3.44 20.90 -5.81
N GLU A 23 -4.29 21.45 -4.94
CA GLU A 23 -5.73 21.14 -4.95
C GLU A 23 -6.41 21.60 -6.25
N ALA A 24 -5.91 22.65 -6.92
CA ALA A 24 -6.45 23.11 -8.18
C ALA A 24 -6.16 22.12 -9.32
N GLY A 25 -4.94 21.58 -9.40
CA GLY A 25 -4.56 20.52 -10.33
C GLY A 25 -5.37 19.25 -10.10
N LEU A 26 -5.59 18.85 -8.85
CA LEU A 26 -6.42 17.69 -8.52
C LEU A 26 -7.89 17.85 -8.93
N ARG A 27 -8.46 19.05 -8.77
CA ARG A 27 -9.82 19.33 -9.26
C ARG A 27 -9.91 19.16 -10.77
N ARG A 28 -8.98 19.76 -11.52
CA ARG A 28 -8.91 19.61 -12.99
C ARG A 28 -8.74 18.15 -13.41
N ALA A 29 -7.87 17.40 -12.74
CA ALA A 29 -7.68 15.98 -13.02
C ALA A 29 -8.94 15.14 -12.75
N ARG A 30 -9.70 15.44 -11.69
CA ARG A 30 -10.98 14.77 -11.42
C ARG A 30 -12.05 15.10 -12.46
N GLU A 31 -12.11 16.34 -12.92
CA GLU A 31 -13.03 16.72 -14.00
C GLU A 31 -12.67 15.98 -15.30
N HIS A 32 -11.38 15.90 -15.61
CA HIS A 32 -10.89 15.11 -16.74
C HIS A 32 -11.24 13.63 -16.59
N GLN A 33 -10.96 13.03 -15.43
CA GLN A 33 -11.29 11.65 -15.10
C GLN A 33 -12.79 11.35 -15.33
N LYS A 34 -13.69 12.20 -14.81
CA LYS A 34 -15.13 12.05 -15.00
C LYS A 34 -15.54 12.16 -16.46
N SER A 35 -14.94 13.08 -17.21
CA SER A 35 -15.19 13.25 -18.64
C SER A 35 -14.80 12.01 -19.44
N GLN A 36 -13.66 11.39 -19.11
CA GLN A 36 -13.20 10.15 -19.74
C GLN A 36 -14.08 8.95 -19.35
N GLN A 37 -14.49 8.85 -18.08
CA GLN A 37 -15.42 7.81 -17.61
C GLN A 37 -16.78 7.90 -18.28
N ALA A 38 -17.29 9.11 -18.52
CA ALA A 38 -18.53 9.32 -19.29
C ALA A 38 -18.42 8.85 -20.75
N ARG A 39 -17.20 8.74 -21.28
CA ARG A 39 -16.89 8.18 -22.61
C ARG A 39 -16.60 6.67 -22.57
N GLY A 40 -16.77 6.02 -21.42
CA GLY A 40 -16.51 4.59 -21.22
C GLY A 40 -15.03 4.24 -21.00
N LEU A 41 -14.16 5.23 -20.77
CA LEU A 41 -12.75 4.99 -20.45
C LEU A 41 -12.56 4.95 -18.94
N ASP A 42 -12.04 3.83 -18.43
CA ASP A 42 -11.64 3.72 -17.03
C ASP A 42 -10.24 4.32 -16.84
N VAL A 43 -10.19 5.57 -16.40
CA VAL A 43 -8.96 6.33 -16.16
C VAL A 43 -8.83 6.57 -14.66
N SER A 44 -7.67 6.24 -14.09
CA SER A 44 -7.36 6.55 -12.69
C SER A 44 -7.03 8.03 -12.49
N LEU A 45 -7.12 8.52 -11.25
CA LEU A 45 -6.74 9.89 -10.95
C LEU A 45 -5.28 10.18 -11.34
N GLY A 46 -4.38 9.21 -11.16
CA GLY A 46 -2.98 9.36 -11.51
C GLY A 46 -2.74 9.44 -13.01
N GLU A 47 -3.47 8.68 -13.82
CA GLU A 47 -3.42 8.77 -15.28
C GLU A 47 -3.97 10.11 -15.76
N ALA A 48 -5.10 10.56 -15.22
CA ALA A 48 -5.66 11.88 -15.53
C ALA A 48 -4.68 13.03 -15.21
N LEU A 49 -3.91 12.91 -14.12
CA LEU A 49 -2.86 13.87 -13.78
C LEU A 49 -1.70 13.86 -14.79
N MET A 50 -1.32 12.69 -15.31
CA MET A 50 -0.30 12.57 -16.35
C MET A 50 -0.79 13.10 -17.71
N ASP A 51 -2.02 12.79 -18.09
CA ASP A 51 -2.64 13.23 -19.35
C ASP A 51 -2.71 14.75 -19.43
N LEU A 52 -3.06 15.39 -18.32
CA LEU A 52 -3.05 16.85 -18.18
C LEU A 52 -1.66 17.45 -17.99
N LYS A 53 -0.59 16.62 -17.99
CA LYS A 53 0.80 17.02 -17.75
C LYS A 53 1.01 17.75 -16.42
N LEU A 54 0.14 17.50 -15.44
CA LEU A 54 0.24 18.07 -14.09
C LEU A 54 1.29 17.35 -13.24
N ILE A 55 1.56 16.09 -13.57
CA ILE A 55 2.71 15.34 -13.06
C ILE A 55 3.39 14.63 -14.23
N ASN A 56 4.69 14.37 -14.08
CA ASN A 56 5.43 13.54 -15.01
C ASN A 56 5.44 12.06 -14.57
N ARG A 57 5.95 11.18 -15.45
CA ARG A 57 6.05 9.74 -15.19
C ARG A 57 6.82 9.41 -13.92
N THR A 58 7.92 10.13 -13.66
CA THR A 58 8.74 9.91 -12.46
C THR A 58 7.96 10.23 -11.18
N GLN A 59 7.24 11.35 -11.15
CA GLN A 59 6.38 11.75 -10.02
C GLN A 59 5.23 10.76 -9.82
N TYR A 60 4.59 10.32 -10.90
CA TYR A 60 3.55 9.29 -10.86
C TYR A 60 4.06 7.99 -10.23
N LEU A 61 5.22 7.48 -10.68
CA LEU A 61 5.82 6.27 -10.14
C LEU A 61 6.21 6.43 -8.66
N THR A 62 6.70 7.60 -8.25
CA THR A 62 6.99 7.90 -6.85
C THR A 62 5.73 7.83 -5.97
N ILE A 63 4.63 8.44 -6.42
CA ILE A 63 3.34 8.36 -5.70
C ILE A 63 2.85 6.91 -5.61
N GLN A 64 2.91 6.16 -6.72
CA GLN A 64 2.50 4.75 -6.74
C GLN A 64 3.32 3.91 -5.75
N ARG A 65 4.65 4.05 -5.75
CA ARG A 65 5.52 3.32 -4.82
C ARG A 65 5.20 3.65 -3.36
N ALA A 66 5.02 4.93 -3.04
CA ALA A 66 4.60 5.36 -1.71
C ALA A 66 3.23 4.80 -1.32
N GLY A 67 2.29 4.72 -2.27
CA GLY A 67 0.98 4.10 -2.09
C GLY A 67 1.07 2.61 -1.79
N HIS A 68 1.82 1.87 -2.60
CA HIS A 68 2.07 0.44 -2.43
C HIS A 68 2.72 0.17 -1.07
N TYR A 69 3.73 0.94 -0.69
CA TYR A 69 4.37 0.83 0.63
C TYR A 69 3.37 1.06 1.77
N LYS A 70 2.57 2.13 1.74
CA LYS A 70 1.58 2.40 2.80
C LYS A 70 0.54 1.28 2.92
N LEU A 71 0.05 0.74 1.80
CA LEU A 71 -0.90 -0.37 1.79
C LEU A 71 -0.27 -1.66 2.35
N GLN A 72 0.90 -2.04 1.84
CA GLN A 72 1.64 -3.21 2.30
C GLN A 72 1.94 -3.10 3.81
N ARG A 73 2.43 -1.95 4.25
CA ARG A 73 2.76 -1.72 5.67
C ARG A 73 1.54 -1.80 6.58
N GLN A 74 0.37 -1.40 6.10
CA GLN A 74 -0.87 -1.54 6.85
C GLN A 74 -1.28 -3.01 6.96
N GLN A 75 -1.23 -3.76 5.85
CA GLN A 75 -1.51 -5.20 5.84
C GLN A 75 -0.55 -5.97 6.75
N ASP A 76 0.74 -5.63 6.71
CA ASP A 76 1.76 -6.28 7.54
C ASP A 76 1.58 -5.99 9.03
N LYS A 77 1.08 -4.80 9.41
CA LYS A 77 0.70 -4.52 10.80
C LYS A 77 -0.44 -5.42 11.26
N ASP A 78 -1.45 -5.63 10.40
CA ASP A 78 -2.58 -6.49 10.74
C ASP A 78 -2.14 -7.95 10.84
N LEU A 79 -1.28 -8.40 9.92
CA LEU A 79 -0.65 -9.72 9.94
C LEU A 79 0.21 -9.92 11.19
N ALA A 80 1.09 -8.98 11.52
CA ALA A 80 1.93 -9.02 12.71
C ALA A 80 1.12 -9.27 14.00
N ARG A 81 -0.02 -8.58 14.15
CA ARG A 81 -0.90 -8.80 15.31
C ARG A 81 -1.47 -10.21 15.35
N VAL A 82 -1.78 -10.81 14.21
CA VAL A 82 -2.28 -12.18 14.14
C VAL A 82 -1.16 -13.18 14.43
N LEU A 83 0.02 -12.99 13.86
CA LEU A 83 1.18 -13.86 14.08
C LEU A 83 1.55 -13.92 15.57
N ILE A 84 1.68 -12.76 16.22
CA ILE A 84 2.00 -12.67 17.65
C ILE A 84 0.88 -13.26 18.51
N LYS A 85 -0.39 -12.98 18.19
CA LYS A 85 -1.52 -13.47 19.01
C LYS A 85 -1.67 -14.99 19.00
N ASN A 86 -1.22 -15.66 17.93
CA ASN A 86 -1.35 -17.11 17.79
C ASN A 86 0.00 -17.83 17.98
N ASP A 87 1.01 -17.14 18.52
CA ASP A 87 2.35 -17.68 18.75
C ASP A 87 2.99 -18.33 17.50
N TYR A 88 2.67 -17.82 16.31
CA TYR A 88 3.25 -18.32 15.06
C TYR A 88 4.65 -17.80 14.80
N ALA A 89 5.00 -16.65 15.39
CA ALA A 89 6.32 -16.06 15.38
C ALA A 89 6.51 -15.24 16.66
N SER A 90 7.74 -15.15 17.16
CA SER A 90 8.03 -14.36 18.35
C SER A 90 7.78 -12.87 18.11
N ARG A 91 7.40 -12.14 19.17
CA ARG A 91 7.19 -10.68 19.08
C ARG A 91 8.45 -9.97 18.62
N GLU A 92 9.62 -10.41 19.08
CA GLU A 92 10.92 -9.85 18.71
C GLU A 92 11.20 -10.05 17.22
N ALA A 93 11.10 -11.28 16.71
CA ALA A 93 11.30 -11.57 15.29
C ALA A 93 10.37 -10.77 14.37
N VAL A 94 9.10 -10.63 14.76
CA VAL A 94 8.11 -9.82 14.03
C VAL A 94 8.51 -8.35 14.01
N LEU A 95 8.90 -7.77 15.15
CA LEU A 95 9.31 -6.36 15.23
C LEU A 95 10.60 -6.11 14.43
N ASP A 96 11.56 -7.02 14.49
CA ASP A 96 12.81 -6.93 13.74
C ASP A 96 12.60 -7.03 12.23
N ALA A 97 11.76 -7.95 11.78
CA ALA A 97 11.39 -8.06 10.37
C ALA A 97 10.65 -6.80 9.89
N MET A 98 9.76 -6.24 10.74
CA MET A 98 9.08 -4.99 10.44
C MET A 98 10.02 -3.79 10.42
N GLN A 99 11.06 -3.76 11.24
CA GLN A 99 12.08 -2.70 11.22
C GLN A 99 12.93 -2.81 9.94
N TYR A 100 13.39 -4.02 9.62
CA TYR A 100 14.11 -4.32 8.38
C TYR A 100 13.34 -3.87 7.13
N GLN A 101 12.03 -4.13 7.07
CA GLN A 101 11.18 -3.68 5.97
C GLN A 101 11.21 -2.15 5.78
N LYS A 102 11.15 -1.39 6.89
CA LYS A 102 11.19 0.09 6.86
C LYS A 102 12.54 0.59 6.34
N ASP A 103 13.62 0.00 6.82
CA ASP A 103 14.98 0.42 6.47
C ASP A 103 15.29 0.11 5.01
N HIS A 104 14.92 -1.08 4.53
CA HIS A 104 15.06 -1.45 3.12
C HIS A 104 14.21 -0.59 2.19
N TYR A 105 12.96 -0.27 2.56
CA TYR A 105 12.16 0.64 1.74
C TYR A 105 12.79 2.04 1.65
N THR A 106 13.35 2.53 2.75
CA THR A 106 14.01 3.85 2.78
C THR A 106 15.24 3.89 1.88
N ARG A 107 15.98 2.77 1.77
CA ARG A 107 17.19 2.68 0.95
C ARG A 107 16.90 2.38 -0.53
N ASP A 108 16.08 1.35 -0.78
CA ASP A 108 15.95 0.72 -2.10
C ASP A 108 14.59 1.01 -2.76
N GLY A 109 13.64 1.63 -2.03
CA GLY A 109 12.28 1.90 -2.49
C GLY A 109 11.40 0.64 -2.63
N VAL A 110 11.88 -0.52 -2.17
CA VAL A 110 11.20 -1.81 -2.27
C VAL A 110 10.69 -2.23 -0.89
N CYS A 111 9.39 -2.51 -0.82
CA CYS A 111 8.74 -3.04 0.37
C CYS A 111 8.59 -4.56 0.26
N ARG A 112 9.38 -5.32 1.01
CA ARG A 112 9.26 -6.78 1.04
C ARG A 112 8.15 -7.19 2.02
N PRO A 113 7.24 -8.12 1.68
CA PRO A 113 6.16 -8.55 2.59
C PRO A 113 6.69 -9.13 3.90
N LEU A 114 6.00 -8.87 5.02
CA LEU A 114 6.42 -9.36 6.34
C LEU A 114 6.47 -10.90 6.39
N GLY A 115 5.49 -11.57 5.79
CA GLY A 115 5.41 -13.04 5.76
C GLY A 115 6.65 -13.66 5.11
N ASP A 116 7.07 -13.13 3.96
CA ASP A 116 8.24 -13.63 3.23
C ASP A 116 9.52 -13.43 4.05
N LEU A 117 9.67 -12.26 4.69
CA LEU A 117 10.82 -11.96 5.55
C LEU A 117 10.93 -12.93 6.73
N LEU A 118 9.81 -13.31 7.33
CA LEU A 118 9.80 -14.24 8.45
C LEU A 118 10.06 -15.68 8.00
N ILE A 119 9.54 -16.09 6.83
CA ILE A 119 9.81 -17.40 6.24
C ILE A 119 11.30 -17.57 5.91
N GLU A 120 11.90 -16.56 5.26
CA GLU A 120 13.33 -16.59 4.92
C GLU A 120 14.24 -16.69 6.14
N ARG A 121 13.80 -16.17 7.29
CA ARG A 121 14.52 -16.23 8.56
C ARG A 121 14.25 -17.51 9.35
N GLY A 122 13.36 -18.38 8.86
CA GLY A 122 12.95 -19.60 9.59
C GLY A 122 12.03 -19.35 10.78
N GLU A 123 11.53 -18.13 10.94
CA GLU A 123 10.67 -17.69 12.05
C GLU A 123 9.18 -17.99 11.79
N LEU A 124 8.84 -18.37 10.56
CA LEU A 124 7.48 -18.66 10.14
C LEU A 124 7.47 -19.71 9.04
N THR A 125 6.51 -20.63 9.08
CA THR A 125 6.26 -21.58 7.98
C THR A 125 5.23 -21.02 6.99
N VAL A 126 5.24 -21.55 5.77
CA VAL A 126 4.24 -21.21 4.73
C VAL A 126 2.82 -21.54 5.21
N GLU A 127 2.66 -22.64 5.95
CA GLU A 127 1.40 -23.11 6.52
C GLU A 127 0.86 -22.15 7.58
N GLN A 128 1.73 -21.69 8.50
CA GLN A 128 1.37 -20.69 9.51
C GLN A 128 1.01 -19.35 8.86
N LEU A 129 1.73 -18.93 7.81
CA LEU A 129 1.38 -17.73 7.05
C LEU A 129 -0.02 -17.84 6.44
N LYS A 130 -0.31 -18.96 5.77
CA LYS A 130 -1.65 -19.24 5.19
C LYS A 130 -2.74 -19.24 6.26
N ALA A 131 -2.49 -19.85 7.42
CA ALA A 131 -3.42 -19.84 8.55
C ALA A 131 -3.69 -18.41 9.05
N ALA A 132 -2.64 -17.61 9.25
CA ALA A 132 -2.78 -16.22 9.68
C ALA A 132 -3.57 -15.37 8.67
N GLN A 133 -3.34 -15.55 7.38
CA GLN A 133 -4.09 -14.88 6.32
C GLN A 133 -5.59 -15.27 6.31
N LYS A 134 -5.91 -16.55 6.55
CA LYS A 134 -7.30 -17.00 6.72
C LYS A 134 -7.98 -16.31 7.91
N ILE A 135 -7.28 -16.21 9.04
CA ILE A 135 -7.79 -15.51 10.24
C ILE A 135 -8.09 -14.04 9.92
N LEU A 136 -7.20 -13.36 9.19
CA LEU A 136 -7.42 -11.97 8.75
C LEU A 136 -8.66 -11.85 7.85
N ALA A 137 -8.79 -12.74 6.87
CA ALA A 137 -9.92 -12.73 5.94
C ALA A 137 -11.27 -12.94 6.66
N MET A 138 -11.31 -13.80 7.69
CA MET A 138 -12.51 -14.03 8.50
C MET A 138 -12.89 -12.82 9.36
N LYS A 139 -11.91 -12.10 9.92
CA LYS A 139 -12.15 -10.88 10.71
C LYS A 139 -12.68 -9.71 9.89
N GLY A 140 -12.37 -9.67 8.59
CA GLY A 140 -12.85 -8.62 7.68
C GLY A 140 -14.32 -8.76 7.26
N ARG A 141 -14.95 -9.91 7.50
CA ARG A 141 -16.34 -10.23 7.11
C ARG A 141 -17.38 -10.02 8.22
N ARG A 142 -16.97 -9.49 9.38
CA ARG A 142 -17.85 -9.12 10.51
C ARG A 142 -17.88 -7.60 10.64
#